data_AF-W2X4L8-F1
#
_entry.id   AF-W2X4L8-F1
#
_cell.length_a   1.000
_cell.length_b   1.000
_cell.length_c   1.000
_cell.angle_alpha   90.00
_cell.angle_beta   90.00
_cell.angle_gamma   90.00
#
_symmetry.space_group_name_H-M   'P 1'
#
loop_
_entity.id
_entity.type
_entity.pdbx_description
1 polymer ?
#
loop_
_entity_poly.entity_id
_entity_poly.type
_entity_poly.pdbx_seq_one_letter_code
_entity_poly.pdbx_strand_id
1 'polypeptide(L)'
;MQPAAIKKAASVGDATRLRKFLETGRGKTMVLTGAGISTDSGIPDYRGPNGVYNRNKDFRPIQFQEFIGAHTYRQRYWARSFLGWPKILNTQPNGSHYALTELQQAAAISSILTQNVDRLHTKSGSHSVVEMHGSLHEVECQGCGQVTSRQSYQEELAELNPKVAKWSTDNPDKETGDVASSDKVNPDGDVDISWNYDDFVYPACSNCSGIMKPR
;
A
#
# COMPACT_ATOMS: atom_id res chain seq x y z
N MET A 1 5.65 14.52 -27.54
CA MET A 1 4.42 14.01 -26.90
C MET A 1 4.21 12.59 -27.36
N GLN A 2 4.31 11.59 -26.48
CA GLN A 2 3.78 10.26 -26.81
C GLN A 2 2.25 10.37 -26.82
N PRO A 3 1.55 9.78 -27.81
CA PRO A 3 0.11 9.76 -27.81
C PRO A 3 -0.37 9.01 -26.57
N ALA A 4 -1.28 9.62 -25.81
CA ALA A 4 -1.97 8.94 -24.72
C ALA A 4 -2.56 7.64 -25.29
N ALA A 5 -2.20 6.49 -24.70
CA ALA A 5 -2.78 5.21 -25.09
C ALA A 5 -4.31 5.34 -24.97
N ILE A 6 -5.01 5.32 -26.10
CA ILE A 6 -6.47 5.26 -26.13
C ILE A 6 -6.83 3.96 -25.41
N LYS A 7 -7.29 4.06 -24.16
CA LYS A 7 -7.85 2.93 -23.43
C LYS A 7 -9.07 2.47 -24.21
N LYS A 8 -8.90 1.48 -25.09
CA LYS A 8 -10.00 0.80 -25.73
C LYS A 8 -10.86 0.20 -24.62
N ALA A 9 -12.11 0.66 -24.50
CA ALA A 9 -13.05 0.10 -23.53
C ALA A 9 -13.21 -1.40 -23.79
N ALA A 10 -13.30 -2.18 -22.70
CA ALA A 10 -13.57 -3.61 -22.81
C ALA A 10 -14.89 -3.83 -23.54
N SER A 11 -14.87 -4.71 -24.53
CA SER A 11 -16.04 -5.10 -25.32
C SER A 11 -16.72 -6.34 -24.73
N VAL A 12 -17.97 -6.57 -25.12
CA VAL A 12 -18.69 -7.83 -24.81
C VAL A 12 -17.91 -9.06 -25.29
N GLY A 13 -17.21 -8.93 -26.41
CA GLY A 13 -16.33 -9.98 -26.94
C GLY A 13 -15.16 -10.29 -26.01
N ASP A 14 -14.59 -9.29 -25.34
CA ASP A 14 -13.50 -9.48 -24.37
C ASP A 14 -14.01 -10.24 -23.14
N ALA A 15 -15.16 -9.81 -22.59
CA ALA A 15 -15.81 -10.48 -21.47
C ALA A 15 -16.15 -11.94 -21.78
N THR A 16 -16.64 -12.22 -23.01
CA THR A 16 -16.94 -13.57 -23.45
C THR A 16 -15.70 -14.46 -23.50
N ARG A 17 -14.57 -13.93 -24.00
CA ARG A 17 -13.30 -14.68 -24.03
C ARG A 17 -12.74 -14.92 -22.64
N LEU A 18 -12.80 -13.92 -21.75
CA LEU A 18 -12.38 -14.07 -20.36
C LEU A 18 -13.21 -15.13 -19.63
N ARG A 19 -14.54 -15.09 -19.78
CA ARG A 19 -15.43 -16.11 -19.21
C ARG A 19 -15.04 -17.51 -19.67
N LYS A 20 -14.86 -17.73 -20.99
CA LYS A 20 -14.46 -19.03 -21.53
C LYS A 20 -13.11 -19.51 -20.96
N PHE A 21 -12.16 -18.60 -20.80
CA PHE A 21 -10.87 -18.89 -20.18
C PHE A 21 -11.04 -19.35 -18.73
N LEU A 22 -11.80 -18.61 -17.91
CA LEU A 22 -12.07 -18.94 -16.52
C LEU A 22 -12.85 -20.25 -16.37
N GLU A 23 -13.81 -20.53 -17.25
CA GLU A 23 -14.55 -21.79 -17.28
C GLU A 23 -13.62 -22.98 -17.58
N THR A 24 -12.72 -22.82 -18.55
CA THR A 24 -11.75 -23.87 -18.93
C THR A 24 -10.76 -24.13 -17.79
N GLY A 25 -10.33 -23.08 -17.09
CA GLY A 25 -9.39 -23.14 -15.96
C GLY A 25 -10.06 -23.15 -14.59
N ARG A 26 -11.34 -23.51 -14.50
CA ARG A 26 -12.13 -23.43 -13.26
C ARG A 26 -11.42 -24.15 -12.12
N GLY A 27 -11.28 -23.48 -10.97
CA GLY A 27 -10.59 -23.99 -9.78
C GLY A 27 -9.06 -24.06 -9.89
N LYS A 28 -8.46 -23.69 -11.03
CA LYS A 28 -7.01 -23.77 -11.28
C LYS A 28 -6.39 -22.44 -11.71
N THR A 29 -7.20 -21.46 -12.07
CA THR A 29 -6.73 -20.13 -12.47
C THR A 29 -6.23 -19.37 -11.25
N MET A 30 -5.02 -18.81 -11.32
CA MET A 30 -4.49 -17.86 -10.33
C MET A 30 -4.49 -16.46 -10.95
N VAL A 31 -4.85 -15.45 -10.16
CA VAL A 31 -4.84 -14.05 -10.61
C VAL A 31 -3.64 -13.33 -10.01
N LEU A 32 -2.84 -12.67 -10.87
CA LEU A 32 -1.77 -11.77 -10.45
C LEU A 32 -2.27 -10.31 -10.53
N THR A 33 -2.20 -9.57 -9.42
CA THR A 33 -2.57 -8.16 -9.36
C THR A 33 -1.39 -7.24 -9.05
N GLY A 34 -1.53 -5.96 -9.40
CA GLY A 34 -0.60 -4.90 -9.05
C GLY A 34 -1.33 -3.58 -8.80
N ALA A 35 -0.59 -2.50 -8.56
CA ALA A 35 -1.14 -1.25 -8.00
C ALA A 35 -2.30 -0.65 -8.80
N GLY A 36 -2.37 -0.92 -10.11
CA GLY A 36 -3.46 -0.48 -10.98
C GLY A 36 -4.86 -0.94 -10.54
N ILE A 37 -4.98 -2.03 -9.78
CA ILE A 37 -6.30 -2.45 -9.24
C ILE A 37 -6.79 -1.54 -8.12
N SER A 38 -5.88 -0.84 -7.42
CA SER A 38 -6.18 0.00 -6.27
C SER A 38 -6.38 1.48 -6.62
N THR A 39 -6.21 1.86 -7.90
CA THR A 39 -6.40 3.27 -8.34
C THR A 39 -7.81 3.76 -8.14
N ASP A 40 -8.81 2.90 -8.37
CA ASP A 40 -10.22 3.23 -8.15
C ASP A 40 -10.59 3.26 -6.66
N SER A 41 -9.69 2.79 -5.79
CA SER A 41 -9.78 2.97 -4.32
C SER A 41 -9.08 4.26 -3.86
N GLY A 42 -8.51 5.05 -4.76
CA GLY A 42 -7.80 6.28 -4.44
C GLY A 42 -6.35 6.09 -3.99
N ILE A 43 -5.77 4.89 -4.16
CA ILE A 43 -4.34 4.64 -3.98
C ILE A 43 -3.68 4.75 -5.36
N PRO A 44 -2.75 5.69 -5.58
CA PRO A 44 -2.12 5.83 -6.89
C PRO A 44 -1.32 4.57 -7.27
N ASP A 45 -1.04 4.42 -8.56
CA ASP A 45 -0.08 3.42 -9.03
C ASP A 45 1.31 4.05 -9.22
N TYR A 46 2.29 3.23 -9.58
CA TYR A 46 3.65 3.72 -9.82
C TYR A 46 3.84 4.30 -11.23
N ARG A 47 3.24 3.67 -12.25
CA ARG A 47 3.64 3.82 -13.67
C ARG A 47 2.49 4.20 -14.61
N GLY A 48 1.25 4.25 -14.15
CA GLY A 48 0.11 4.67 -14.95
C GLY A 48 0.18 6.16 -15.33
N PRO A 49 -0.77 6.67 -16.11
CA PRO A 49 -0.76 8.05 -16.58
C PRO A 49 -0.58 9.09 -15.45
N ASN A 50 -1.20 8.83 -14.30
CA ASN A 50 -1.09 9.65 -13.08
C ASN A 50 -0.22 8.99 -12.00
N GLY A 51 0.62 8.03 -12.39
CA GLY A 51 1.45 7.27 -11.46
C GLY A 51 2.60 8.09 -10.88
N VAL A 52 3.15 7.65 -9.74
CA VAL A 52 4.20 8.36 -9.00
C VAL A 52 5.39 8.76 -9.88
N TYR A 53 5.91 7.86 -10.71
CA TYR A 53 7.08 8.15 -11.55
C TYR A 53 6.80 9.20 -12.64
N ASN A 54 5.53 9.45 -12.98
CA ASN A 54 5.12 10.50 -13.92
C ASN A 54 4.86 11.83 -13.22
N ARG A 55 4.29 11.81 -11.99
CA ARG A 55 4.02 13.01 -11.19
C ARG A 55 5.28 13.58 -10.54
N ASN A 56 6.19 12.72 -10.09
CA ASN A 56 7.45 13.07 -9.45
C ASN A 56 8.60 12.30 -10.11
N LYS A 57 9.31 12.96 -11.04
CA LYS A 57 10.43 12.36 -11.78
C LYS A 57 11.66 12.07 -10.91
N ASP A 58 11.77 12.80 -9.80
CA ASP A 58 12.85 12.66 -8.83
C ASP A 58 12.51 11.66 -7.73
N PHE A 59 11.32 11.05 -7.78
CA PHE A 59 10.94 9.99 -6.86
C PHE A 59 11.95 8.85 -6.94
N ARG A 60 12.42 8.44 -5.76
CA ARG A 60 13.30 7.30 -5.56
C ARG A 60 12.74 6.50 -4.39
N PRO A 61 12.37 5.22 -4.59
CA PRO A 61 11.98 4.36 -3.48
C PRO A 61 13.20 4.15 -2.57
N ILE A 62 12.97 4.12 -1.26
CA ILE A 62 14.00 3.79 -0.29
C ILE A 62 14.53 2.37 -0.56
N GLN A 63 15.85 2.22 -0.63
CA GLN A 63 16.45 0.90 -0.77
C GLN A 63 16.58 0.23 0.59
N PHE A 64 16.49 -1.10 0.63
CA PHE A 64 16.65 -1.87 1.87
C PHE A 64 17.98 -1.54 2.58
N GLN A 65 19.08 -1.44 1.83
CA GLN A 65 20.39 -1.11 2.39
C GLN A 65 20.45 0.30 2.99
N GLU A 66 19.73 1.27 2.43
CA GLU A 66 19.63 2.62 3.00
C GLU A 66 18.84 2.59 4.31
N PHE A 67 17.71 1.87 4.33
CA PHE A 67 16.86 1.73 5.51
C PHE A 67 17.62 1.05 6.67
N ILE A 68 18.36 -0.02 6.42
CA ILE A 68 19.13 -0.71 7.46
C ILE A 68 20.40 0.07 7.83
N GLY A 69 21.05 0.69 6.84
CA GLY A 69 22.37 1.28 6.98
C GLY A 69 22.43 2.59 7.79
N ALA A 70 21.37 3.41 7.79
CA ALA A 70 21.43 4.70 8.46
C ALA A 70 20.14 5.11 9.18
N HIS A 71 20.31 5.68 10.37
CA HIS A 71 19.24 6.17 11.25
C HIS A 71 18.36 7.22 10.55
N THR A 72 18.96 8.16 9.84
CA THR A 72 18.27 9.27 9.15
C THR A 72 17.32 8.77 8.06
N TYR A 73 17.65 7.71 7.33
CA TYR A 73 16.75 7.10 6.36
C TYR A 73 15.53 6.47 7.02
N ARG A 74 15.70 5.83 8.19
CA ARG A 74 14.58 5.29 8.97
C ARG A 74 13.71 6.39 9.58
N GLN A 75 14.31 7.47 10.08
CA GLN A 75 13.56 8.63 10.57
C GLN A 75 12.67 9.20 9.47
N ARG A 76 13.27 9.48 8.31
CA ARG A 76 12.54 9.97 7.13
C ARG A 76 11.43 9.02 6.72
N TYR A 77 11.72 7.73 6.63
CA TYR A 77 10.73 6.72 6.24
C TYR A 77 9.57 6.65 7.23
N TRP A 78 9.85 6.49 8.52
CA TRP A 78 8.82 6.33 9.54
C TRP A 78 7.98 7.60 9.72
N ALA A 79 8.57 8.78 9.57
CA ALA A 79 7.83 10.04 9.58
C ALA A 79 6.83 10.14 8.42
N ARG A 80 7.27 9.81 7.19
CA ARG A 80 6.40 9.80 6.00
C ARG A 80 5.32 8.72 6.09
N SER A 81 5.69 7.51 6.54
CA SER A 81 4.76 6.40 6.76
C SER A 81 3.74 6.71 7.86
N PHE A 82 4.15 7.39 8.94
CA PHE A 82 3.25 7.78 10.03
C PHE A 82 2.11 8.66 9.51
N LEU A 83 2.41 9.64 8.66
CA LEU A 83 1.44 10.58 8.12
C LEU A 83 0.55 9.98 7.03
N GLY A 84 1.05 9.01 6.26
CA GLY A 84 0.26 8.34 5.22
C GLY A 84 -0.51 7.11 5.70
N TRP A 85 -0.20 6.57 6.88
CA TRP A 85 -0.88 5.40 7.44
C TRP A 85 -2.40 5.54 7.55
N PRO A 86 -2.99 6.68 8.02
CA PRO A 86 -4.44 6.83 8.08
C PRO A 86 -5.12 6.57 6.73
N LYS A 87 -4.53 7.05 5.63
CA LYS A 87 -5.06 6.82 4.28
C LYS A 87 -5.12 5.33 3.94
N ILE A 88 -4.03 4.61 4.15
CA ILE A 88 -3.96 3.16 3.85
C ILE A 88 -4.93 2.37 4.73
N LEU A 89 -5.01 2.72 6.01
CA LEU A 89 -5.92 2.10 6.96
C LEU A 89 -7.38 2.29 6.55
N ASN A 90 -7.77 3.52 6.20
CA ASN A 90 -9.16 3.89 5.91
C ASN A 90 -9.62 3.49 4.51
N THR A 91 -8.68 3.27 3.58
CA THR A 91 -9.02 2.92 2.19
C THR A 91 -9.82 1.62 2.11
N GLN A 92 -10.89 1.66 1.32
CA GLN A 92 -11.79 0.54 1.09
C GLN A 92 -11.55 -0.14 -0.27
N PRO A 93 -11.84 -1.44 -0.39
CA PRO A 93 -11.81 -2.13 -1.67
C PRO A 93 -12.80 -1.51 -2.67
N ASN A 94 -12.43 -1.53 -3.95
CA ASN A 94 -13.31 -1.11 -5.04
C ASN A 94 -13.95 -2.32 -5.77
N GLY A 95 -14.76 -2.04 -6.80
CA GLY A 95 -15.48 -3.06 -7.57
C GLY A 95 -14.59 -4.17 -8.15
N SER A 96 -13.34 -3.89 -8.52
CA SER A 96 -12.42 -4.92 -9.03
C SER A 96 -12.02 -5.93 -7.95
N HIS A 97 -11.84 -5.48 -6.71
CA HIS A 97 -11.51 -6.37 -5.59
C HIS A 97 -12.70 -7.27 -5.24
N TYR A 98 -13.90 -6.68 -5.16
CA TYR A 98 -15.13 -7.44 -4.92
C TYR A 98 -15.43 -8.42 -6.06
N ALA A 99 -15.21 -8.03 -7.33
CA ALA A 99 -15.37 -8.95 -8.46
C ALA A 99 -14.42 -10.15 -8.39
N LEU A 100 -13.16 -9.95 -7.98
CA LEU A 100 -12.24 -11.07 -7.76
C LEU A 100 -12.67 -11.95 -6.58
N THR A 101 -13.22 -11.34 -5.51
CA THR A 101 -13.78 -12.07 -4.37
C THR A 101 -14.94 -12.97 -4.83
N GLU A 102 -15.87 -12.43 -5.62
CA GLU A 102 -16.99 -13.19 -6.19
C GLU A 102 -16.52 -14.33 -7.11
N LEU A 103 -15.50 -14.08 -7.93
CA LEU A 103 -14.91 -15.12 -8.78
C LEU A 103 -14.23 -16.23 -7.97
N GLN A 104 -13.62 -15.92 -6.81
CA GLN A 104 -13.10 -16.91 -5.87
C GLN A 104 -14.24 -17.74 -5.26
N GLN A 105 -15.29 -17.09 -4.76
CA GLN A 105 -16.45 -17.75 -4.17
C GLN A 105 -17.16 -18.68 -5.17
N ALA A 106 -17.19 -18.30 -6.45
CA ALA A 106 -17.72 -19.12 -7.53
C ALA A 106 -16.76 -20.25 -8.00
N ALA A 107 -15.60 -20.40 -7.37
CA ALA A 107 -14.50 -21.30 -7.75
C ALA A 107 -14.00 -21.10 -9.18
N ALA A 108 -14.22 -19.92 -9.78
CA ALA A 108 -13.70 -19.58 -11.10
C ALA A 108 -12.18 -19.31 -11.06
N ILE A 109 -11.70 -18.77 -9.94
CA ILE A 109 -10.27 -18.60 -9.65
C ILE A 109 -9.93 -19.26 -8.31
N SER A 110 -8.68 -19.70 -8.17
CA SER A 110 -8.18 -20.49 -7.04
C SER A 110 -7.49 -19.66 -5.97
N SER A 111 -6.79 -18.61 -6.39
CA SER A 111 -5.91 -17.81 -5.54
C SER A 111 -5.60 -16.46 -6.18
N ILE A 112 -5.19 -15.52 -5.34
CA ILE A 112 -4.75 -14.18 -5.75
C ILE A 112 -3.30 -14.01 -5.29
N LEU A 113 -2.43 -13.72 -6.23
CA LEU A 113 -1.05 -13.30 -5.99
C LEU A 113 -1.01 -11.78 -6.20
N THR A 114 -0.66 -11.01 -5.18
CA THR A 114 -0.66 -9.54 -5.28
C THR A 114 0.72 -8.96 -5.03
N GLN A 115 1.09 -7.97 -5.84
CA GLN A 115 2.25 -7.10 -5.61
C GLN A 115 1.93 -5.95 -4.65
N ASN A 116 0.65 -5.74 -4.33
CA ASN A 116 0.22 -4.63 -3.49
C ASN A 116 0.44 -4.97 -2.01
N VAL A 117 0.69 -3.93 -1.23
CA VAL A 117 0.94 -3.99 0.22
C VAL A 117 -0.19 -3.34 1.02
N ASP A 118 -1.31 -3.02 0.36
CA ASP A 118 -2.46 -2.25 0.87
C ASP A 118 -3.50 -3.09 1.64
N ARG A 119 -3.43 -4.42 1.50
CA ARG A 119 -4.34 -5.43 2.07
C ARG A 119 -5.80 -5.30 1.59
N LEU A 120 -6.06 -4.65 0.45
CA LEU A 120 -7.43 -4.45 -0.06
C LEU A 120 -8.12 -5.74 -0.50
N HIS A 121 -7.38 -6.74 -0.99
CA HIS A 121 -7.93 -8.07 -1.29
C HIS A 121 -8.46 -8.78 -0.04
N THR A 122 -7.69 -8.74 1.06
CA THR A 122 -8.15 -9.30 2.33
C THR A 122 -9.36 -8.52 2.86
N LYS A 123 -9.34 -7.19 2.79
CA LYS A 123 -10.49 -6.34 3.18
C LYS A 123 -11.74 -6.62 2.34
N SER A 124 -11.60 -7.03 1.07
CA SER A 124 -12.75 -7.36 0.22
C SER A 124 -13.37 -8.72 0.52
N GLY A 125 -12.75 -9.52 1.39
CA GLY A 125 -13.20 -10.89 1.71
C GLY A 125 -12.56 -11.96 0.82
N SER A 126 -11.54 -11.62 0.02
CA SER A 126 -10.76 -12.61 -0.73
C SER A 126 -10.04 -13.56 0.22
N HIS A 127 -9.94 -14.83 -0.15
CA HIS A 127 -9.18 -15.85 0.59
C HIS A 127 -8.02 -16.37 -0.26
N SER A 128 -7.09 -17.16 0.29
CA SER A 128 -5.95 -17.69 -0.48
C SER A 128 -5.17 -16.57 -1.22
N VAL A 129 -4.94 -15.45 -0.52
CA VAL A 129 -4.22 -14.27 -1.03
C VAL A 129 -2.76 -14.37 -0.61
N VAL A 130 -1.85 -14.22 -1.56
CA VAL A 130 -0.40 -14.17 -1.33
C VAL A 130 0.11 -12.76 -1.60
N GLU A 131 0.52 -12.05 -0.55
CA GLU A 131 1.10 -10.71 -0.60
C GLU A 131 2.62 -10.80 -0.88
N MET A 132 3.03 -10.72 -2.15
CA MET A 132 4.43 -10.97 -2.56
C MET A 132 5.44 -9.98 -2.00
N HIS A 133 5.00 -8.75 -1.75
CA HIS A 133 5.85 -7.67 -1.24
C HIS A 133 5.60 -7.38 0.25
N GLY A 134 4.96 -8.31 0.95
CA GLY A 134 4.57 -8.13 2.35
C GLY A 134 3.34 -7.24 2.51
N SER A 135 3.20 -6.62 3.68
CA SER A 135 2.00 -5.87 4.04
C SER A 135 2.33 -4.67 4.91
N LEU A 136 1.81 -3.51 4.54
CA LEU A 136 1.95 -2.29 5.35
C LEU A 136 1.23 -2.40 6.70
N HIS A 137 0.36 -3.39 6.87
CA HIS A 137 -0.40 -3.64 8.10
C HIS A 137 0.41 -4.36 9.18
N GLU A 138 1.67 -4.72 8.89
CA GLU A 138 2.56 -5.46 9.79
C GLU A 138 3.93 -4.78 9.86
N VAL A 139 4.57 -4.88 11.01
CA VAL A 139 5.94 -4.40 11.25
C VAL A 139 6.75 -5.53 11.84
N GLU A 140 7.89 -5.84 11.23
CA GLU A 140 8.75 -6.96 11.58
C GLU A 140 10.12 -6.49 12.06
N CYS A 141 10.56 -7.06 13.19
CA CYS A 141 11.91 -6.88 13.70
C CYS A 141 12.91 -7.61 12.80
N GLN A 142 13.89 -6.87 12.26
CA GLN A 142 14.93 -7.41 11.39
C GLN A 142 16.00 -8.23 12.14
N GLY A 143 15.95 -8.27 13.49
CA GLY A 143 16.86 -9.05 14.32
C GLY A 143 16.27 -10.38 14.79
N CYS A 144 15.06 -10.35 15.37
CA CYS A 144 14.43 -11.55 15.95
C CYS A 144 13.18 -12.04 15.21
N GLY A 145 12.74 -11.37 14.14
CA GLY A 145 11.57 -11.76 13.36
C GLY A 145 10.22 -11.53 14.06
N GLN A 146 10.19 -10.90 15.24
CA GLN A 146 8.94 -10.56 15.90
C GLN A 146 8.12 -9.62 15.02
N VAL A 147 6.86 -10.00 14.79
CA VAL A 147 5.88 -9.20 14.05
C VAL A 147 4.95 -8.51 15.05
N THR A 148 4.68 -7.23 14.83
CA THR A 148 3.64 -6.45 15.51
C THR A 148 2.67 -5.86 14.48
N SER A 149 1.46 -5.53 14.92
CA SER A 149 0.51 -4.84 14.04
C SER A 149 0.99 -3.43 13.75
N ARG A 150 0.79 -2.95 12.52
CA ARG A 150 1.10 -1.56 12.16
C ARG A 150 0.28 -0.55 12.98
N GLN A 151 -0.92 -0.92 13.42
CA GLN A 151 -1.78 -0.09 14.26
C GLN A 151 -1.17 0.15 15.64
N SER A 152 -0.74 -0.90 16.34
CA SER A 152 -0.06 -0.76 17.63
C SER A 152 1.26 0.02 17.49
N TYR A 153 2.00 -0.23 16.41
CA TYR A 153 3.22 0.54 16.12
C TYR A 153 2.91 2.02 15.80
N GLN A 154 1.76 2.33 15.17
CA GLN A 154 1.32 3.71 14.92
C GLN A 154 1.01 4.46 16.22
N GLU A 155 0.38 3.79 17.17
CA GLU A 155 0.05 4.35 18.49
C GLU A 155 1.34 4.72 19.24
N GLU A 156 2.32 3.81 19.28
CA GLU A 156 3.63 4.06 19.88
C GLU A 156 4.38 5.21 19.16
N LEU A 157 4.34 5.26 17.82
CA LEU A 157 4.86 6.40 17.07
C LEU A 157 4.17 7.70 17.46
N ALA A 158 2.85 7.72 17.67
CA ALA A 158 2.13 8.93 18.05
C ALA A 158 2.52 9.40 19.46
N GLU A 159 2.68 8.47 20.41
CA GLU A 159 3.11 8.76 21.78
C GLU A 159 4.53 9.35 21.84
N LEU A 160 5.45 8.80 21.04
CA LEU A 160 6.82 9.30 20.95
C LEU A 160 6.93 10.63 20.20
N ASN A 161 5.95 10.97 19.36
CA ASN A 161 5.96 12.14 18.50
C ASN A 161 4.69 13.00 18.66
N PRO A 162 4.37 13.50 19.86
CA PRO A 162 3.09 14.16 20.14
C PRO A 162 2.87 15.43 19.30
N LYS A 163 3.96 16.14 18.94
CA LYS A 163 3.88 17.31 18.05
C LYS A 163 3.45 16.92 16.63
N VAL A 164 4.00 15.81 16.11
CA VAL A 164 3.69 15.32 14.77
C VAL A 164 2.28 14.74 14.73
N ALA A 165 1.91 13.97 15.75
CA ALA A 165 0.55 13.46 15.92
C ALA A 165 -0.48 14.61 15.97
N LYS A 166 -0.22 15.65 16.78
CA LYS A 166 -1.08 16.83 16.83
C LYS A 166 -1.17 17.55 15.49
N TRP A 167 -0.03 17.79 14.84
CA TRP A 167 -0.02 18.44 13.53
C TRP A 167 -0.85 17.67 12.49
N SER A 168 -0.71 16.34 12.47
CA SER A 168 -1.49 15.42 11.64
C SER A 168 -3.00 15.61 11.86
N THR A 169 -3.45 15.65 13.11
CA THR A 169 -4.86 15.87 13.45
C THR A 169 -5.35 17.27 13.08
N ASP A 170 -4.52 18.29 13.27
CA ASP A 170 -4.90 19.70 13.03
C ASP A 170 -4.89 20.07 11.53
N ASN A 171 -4.26 19.27 10.66
CA ASN A 171 -4.09 19.57 9.24
C ASN A 171 -4.57 18.43 8.33
N PRO A 172 -5.85 18.01 8.43
CA PRO A 172 -6.39 17.05 7.49
C PRO A 172 -6.52 17.69 6.10
N ASP A 173 -6.29 16.88 5.08
CA ASP A 173 -6.68 17.19 3.71
C ASP A 173 -8.20 17.39 3.66
N LYS A 174 -8.62 18.48 3.01
CA LYS A 174 -10.02 18.92 3.05
C LYS A 174 -10.96 18.00 2.26
N GLU A 175 -10.45 17.21 1.33
CA GLU A 175 -11.25 16.33 0.49
C GLU A 175 -11.31 14.91 1.05
N THR A 176 -10.18 14.42 1.56
CA THR A 176 -10.03 13.03 2.00
C THR A 176 -10.11 12.84 3.51
N GLY A 177 -9.92 13.91 4.30
CA GLY A 177 -9.89 13.85 5.76
C GLY A 177 -8.60 13.27 6.35
N ASP A 178 -7.65 12.85 5.51
CA ASP A 178 -6.35 12.31 5.91
C ASP A 178 -5.25 13.37 5.79
N VAL A 179 -4.10 13.22 6.46
CA VAL A 179 -3.02 14.25 6.44
C VAL A 179 -2.42 14.50 5.05
N ALA A 180 -2.57 13.53 4.16
CA ALA A 180 -2.08 13.62 2.80
C ALA A 180 -3.22 13.36 1.82
N SER A 181 -3.40 14.30 0.88
CA SER A 181 -4.27 14.09 -0.27
C SER A 181 -3.82 12.86 -1.06
N SER A 182 -4.73 12.25 -1.83
CA SER A 182 -4.40 11.13 -2.72
C SER A 182 -3.26 11.44 -3.70
N ASP A 183 -2.99 12.71 -3.96
CA ASP A 183 -1.90 13.14 -4.81
C ASP A 183 -0.52 13.13 -4.13
N LYS A 184 -0.50 13.12 -2.79
CA LYS A 184 0.72 13.15 -1.99
C LYS A 184 1.07 11.81 -1.34
N VAL A 185 0.14 10.86 -1.31
CA VAL A 185 0.37 9.49 -0.83
C VAL A 185 0.91 8.63 -1.98
N ASN A 186 1.97 7.85 -1.74
CA ASN A 186 2.50 6.89 -2.69
C ASN A 186 1.86 5.49 -2.51
N PRO A 187 2.02 4.55 -3.46
CA PRO A 187 1.37 3.24 -3.39
C PRO A 187 1.78 2.38 -2.19
N ASP A 188 2.92 2.69 -1.57
CA ASP A 188 3.43 2.11 -0.32
C ASP A 188 3.04 2.92 0.93
N GLY A 189 2.15 3.90 0.80
CA GLY A 189 1.54 4.62 1.91
C GLY A 189 2.42 5.70 2.54
N ASP A 190 3.58 6.03 1.98
CA ASP A 190 4.37 7.17 2.43
C ASP A 190 3.88 8.50 1.81
N VAL A 191 4.26 9.63 2.39
CA VAL A 191 3.84 10.96 1.94
C VAL A 191 5.02 11.86 1.61
N ASP A 192 4.90 12.71 0.60
CA ASP A 192 5.96 13.68 0.25
C ASP A 192 5.76 15.02 0.96
N ILE A 193 6.50 15.25 2.05
CA ILE A 193 6.50 16.53 2.78
C ILE A 193 7.92 17.07 2.98
N SER A 194 8.08 18.39 2.85
CA SER A 194 9.32 19.10 3.17
C SER A 194 9.34 19.45 4.66
N TRP A 195 9.85 18.54 5.49
CA TRP A 195 10.01 18.75 6.93
C TRP A 195 11.39 18.25 7.37
N ASN A 196 11.99 18.91 8.35
CA ASN A 196 13.08 18.33 9.12
C ASN A 196 12.56 17.16 9.98
N TYR A 197 13.08 15.96 9.70
CA TYR A 197 12.73 14.71 10.38
C TYR A 197 13.68 14.36 11.53
N ASP A 198 14.68 15.19 11.82
CA ASP A 198 15.76 14.90 12.77
C ASP A 198 15.24 14.61 14.19
N ASP A 199 14.08 15.19 14.55
CA ASP A 199 13.43 14.98 15.86
C ASP A 199 12.42 13.83 15.86
N PHE A 200 12.17 13.17 14.72
CA PHE A 200 11.20 12.07 14.65
C PHE A 200 11.79 10.82 15.29
N VAL A 201 11.10 10.30 16.29
CA VAL A 201 11.50 9.12 17.07
C VAL A 201 10.70 7.92 16.61
N TYR A 202 11.36 6.78 16.38
CA TYR A 202 10.68 5.52 16.10
C TYR A 202 11.15 4.44 17.09
N PRO A 203 10.23 3.57 17.55
CA PRO A 203 10.55 2.59 18.57
C PRO A 203 11.41 1.45 18.01
N ALA A 204 12.25 0.87 18.86
CA ALA A 204 12.99 -0.35 18.57
C ALA A 204 12.15 -1.58 18.92
N CYS A 205 12.62 -2.77 18.53
CA CYS A 205 11.95 -4.02 18.92
C CYS A 205 11.91 -4.16 20.45
N SER A 206 10.73 -4.44 21.01
CA SER A 206 10.53 -4.63 22.45
C SER A 206 11.22 -5.89 23.00
N ASN A 207 11.55 -6.87 22.15
CA ASN A 207 12.21 -8.11 22.56
C ASN A 207 13.74 -8.09 22.46
N CYS A 208 14.31 -7.44 21.44
CA CYS A 208 15.76 -7.45 21.21
C CYS A 208 16.39 -6.10 20.90
N SER A 209 15.63 -5.00 20.97
CA SER A 209 16.06 -3.65 20.60
C SER A 209 16.55 -3.52 19.14
N GLY A 210 16.23 -4.50 18.29
CA GLY A 210 16.54 -4.49 16.86
C GLY A 210 15.71 -3.50 16.05
N ILE A 211 16.11 -3.32 14.78
CA ILE A 211 15.44 -2.43 13.84
C ILE A 211 14.05 -2.98 13.48
N MET A 212 13.04 -2.12 13.57
CA MET A 212 11.67 -2.40 13.12
C MET A 212 11.48 -1.86 11.68
N LYS A 213 10.95 -2.69 10.78
CA LYS A 213 10.66 -2.37 9.37
C LYS A 213 9.22 -2.82 9.05
N PRO A 214 8.41 -2.10 8.26
CA PRO A 214 7.16 -2.66 7.74
C PRO A 214 7.46 -3.96 7.01
N ARG A 215 6.61 -4.98 7.19
CA ARG A 215 6.93 -6.34 6.75
C ARG A 215 7.00 -6.43 5.23
#